data_AF-S5XZ83-F1
#
_entry.id   AF-S5XZ83-F1
#
_cell.length_a   1.000
_cell.length_b   1.000
_cell.length_c   1.000
_cell.angle_alpha   90.00
_cell.angle_beta   90.00
_cell.angle_gamma   90.00
#
_symmetry.space_group_name_H-M   'P 1'
#
loop_
_entity.id
_entity.type
_entity.pdbx_description
1 polymer ?
#
loop_
_entity_poly.entity_id
_entity_poly.type
_entity_poly.pdbx_seq_one_letter_code
_entity_poly.pdbx_strand_id
1 'polypeptide(L)' 'MMAARFRADRNGWIVDNLTGLYILQVAVHVLDEDTAHRVTASIIAALHAEFDPTGLNPKTCLAQPTD' A
#
# COMPACT_ATOMS: atom_id res chain seq x y z
N MET A 1 6.60 -11.74 -14.09
CA MET A 1 6.80 -11.30 -12.70
C MET A 1 6.08 -9.96 -12.57
N MET A 2 4.91 -9.89 -11.92
CA MET A 2 4.21 -8.61 -11.74
C MET A 2 5.01 -7.76 -10.76
N ALA A 3 5.34 -6.53 -11.16
CA ALA A 3 6.00 -5.59 -10.26
C ALA A 3 5.05 -5.26 -9.10
N ALA A 4 5.57 -5.18 -7.87
CA ALA A 4 4.80 -4.80 -6.70
C ALA A 4 4.09 -3.45 -6.94
N ARG A 5 2.80 -3.33 -6.62
CA ARG A 5 2.03 -2.09 -6.88
C ARG A 5 2.58 -0.92 -6.07
N PHE A 6 2.78 -1.08 -4.77
CA PHE A 6 3.40 -0.06 -3.92
C PHE A 6 4.88 -0.36 -3.65
N ARG A 7 5.69 0.70 -3.53
CA ARG A 7 7.12 0.62 -3.17
C ARG A 7 7.51 1.74 -2.22
N ALA A 8 8.53 1.51 -1.40
CA ALA A 8 9.22 2.58 -0.69
C ALA A 8 10.19 3.31 -1.64
N ASP A 9 10.23 4.63 -1.52
CA ASP A 9 11.20 5.52 -2.15
C ASP A 9 12.24 6.00 -1.13
N ARG A 10 13.38 6.51 -1.62
CA ARG A 10 14.56 6.83 -0.79
C ARG A 10 14.33 7.91 0.27
N ASN A 11 13.25 8.69 0.15
CA ASN A 11 12.92 9.78 1.08
C ASN A 11 11.81 9.42 2.08
N GLY A 12 11.58 8.12 2.31
CA GLY A 12 10.52 7.62 3.21
C GLY A 12 9.11 7.70 2.60
N TRP A 13 9.01 8.04 1.32
CA TRP A 13 7.73 8.03 0.61
C TRP A 13 7.34 6.62 0.20
N ILE A 14 6.06 6.33 0.23
CA ILE A 14 5.46 5.18 -0.45
C ILE A 14 4.84 5.69 -1.74
N VAL A 15 5.14 5.02 -2.85
CA VAL A 15 4.74 5.37 -4.21
C VAL A 15 3.91 4.24 -4.79
N ASP A 16 2.80 4.57 -5.47
CA ASP A 16 2.07 3.64 -6.32
C ASP A 16 2.72 3.58 -7.71
N ASN A 17 3.29 2.43 -8.05
CA ASN A 17 3.95 2.16 -9.33
C ASN A 17 2.99 2.19 -10.52
N LEU A 18 1.69 1.98 -10.30
CA LEU A 18 0.69 2.00 -11.36
C LEU A 18 0.40 3.43 -11.83
N THR A 19 0.28 4.36 -10.89
CA THR A 19 -0.13 5.75 -11.14
C THR A 19 1.03 6.74 -11.12
N GLY A 20 2.17 6.37 -10.51
CA GLY A 20 3.30 7.26 -10.27
C GLY A 20 3.07 8.24 -9.10
N LEU A 21 1.99 8.08 -8.34
CA LEU A 21 1.62 9.00 -7.27
C LEU A 21 2.33 8.67 -5.96
N TYR A 22 2.72 9.73 -5.25
CA TYR A 22 3.18 9.67 -3.86
C TYR A 22 1.97 9.62 -2.95
N ILE A 23 1.83 8.54 -2.18
CA ILE A 23 0.60 8.27 -1.41
C ILE A 23 0.76 8.51 0.09
N LEU A 24 1.95 8.32 0.64
CA LEU A 24 2.22 8.49 2.08
C LEU A 24 3.71 8.76 2.30
N GLN A 25 4.05 9.64 3.26
CA GLN A 25 5.42 9.77 3.76
C GLN A 25 5.52 9.21 5.18
N VAL A 26 6.49 8.31 5.40
CA VAL A 26 6.83 7.79 6.72
C VAL A 26 8.03 8.56 7.25
N ALA A 27 7.82 9.35 8.30
CA ALA A 27 8.87 10.11 8.98
C ALA A 27 8.98 9.62 10.44
N VAL A 28 10.19 9.23 10.86
CA VAL A 28 10.47 8.79 12.23
C VAL A 28 11.30 9.86 12.94
N HIS A 29 10.82 10.31 14.10
CA HIS A 29 11.34 11.49 14.80
C HIS A 29 12.48 11.18 15.79
N VAL A 30 12.71 9.91 16.10
CA VAL A 30 13.75 9.45 17.05
C VAL A 30 14.46 8.25 16.41
N LEU A 31 15.80 8.28 16.40
CA LEU A 31 16.72 7.35 15.70
C LEU A 31 16.39 5.86 15.88
N ASP A 32 15.49 5.34 15.06
CA ASP A 32 15.43 3.92 14.80
C ASP A 32 15.03 3.69 13.34
N GLU A 33 16.05 3.69 12.48
CA GLU A 33 15.92 3.40 11.06
C GLU A 33 15.36 2.00 10.82
N ASP A 34 15.62 1.04 11.72
CA ASP A 34 15.07 -0.32 11.63
C ASP A 34 13.57 -0.31 11.92
N THR A 35 13.11 0.46 12.91
CA THR A 35 11.68 0.68 13.14
C THR A 35 11.02 1.39 11.96
N ALA A 36 11.66 2.41 11.38
CA ALA A 36 11.16 3.08 10.18
C ALA A 36 10.97 2.10 9.01
N HIS A 37 11.96 1.23 8.75
CA HIS A 37 11.89 0.20 7.73
C HIS A 37 10.78 -0.81 8.02
N ARG A 38 10.67 -1.31 9.26
CA ARG A 38 9.63 -2.27 9.66
C ARG A 38 8.21 -1.70 9.51
N VAL A 39 8.00 -0.45 9.92
CA VAL A 39 6.72 0.25 9.76
C VAL A 39 6.40 0.43 8.28
N THR A 40 7.36 0.90 7.49
CA THR A 40 7.19 1.10 6.04
C THR A 40 6.84 -0.21 5.34
N ALA A 41 7.55 -1.30 5.64
CA ALA A 41 7.26 -2.62 5.10
C ALA A 41 5.85 -3.11 5.48
N SER A 42 5.43 -2.87 6.72
CA SER A 42 4.09 -3.25 7.20
C SER A 42 2.98 -2.49 6.49
N ILE A 43 3.17 -1.19 6.23
CA ILE A 43 2.23 -0.36 5.49
C ILE A 43 2.14 -0.82 4.03
N ILE A 44 3.28 -1.07 3.38
CA ILE A 44 3.32 -1.57 2.00
C ILE A 44 2.57 -2.90 1.89
N ALA A 45 2.80 -3.83 2.82
CA ALA A 45 2.09 -5.11 2.84
C ALA A 45 0.58 -4.94 3.01
N ALA A 46 0.13 -4.02 3.88
CA ALA A 46 -1.29 -3.71 4.06
C ALA A 46 -1.91 -3.09 2.80
N LEU A 47 -1.20 -2.17 2.14
CA LEU A 47 -1.63 -1.59 0.87
C LEU A 47 -1.73 -2.64 -0.23
N HIS A 48 -0.76 -3.56 -0.33
CA HIS A 48 -0.88 -4.69 -1.24
C HIS A 48 -2.11 -5.52 -0.89
N ALA A 49 -2.31 -5.94 0.36
CA ALA A 49 -3.47 -6.74 0.75
C ALA A 49 -4.83 -6.08 0.40
N GLU A 50 -4.95 -4.76 0.56
CA GLU A 50 -6.18 -4.02 0.25
C GLU A 50 -6.43 -3.90 -1.27
N PHE A 51 -5.37 -3.72 -2.05
CA PHE A 51 -5.46 -3.37 -3.48
C PHE A 51 -4.99 -4.48 -4.43
N ASP A 52 -4.69 -5.67 -3.93
CA ASP A 52 -4.24 -6.81 -4.74
C ASP A 52 -5.43 -7.39 -5.52
N PRO A 53 -5.39 -7.38 -6.87
CA PRO A 53 -6.48 -7.91 -7.69
C PRO A 53 -6.65 -9.43 -7.54
N THR A 54 -5.70 -10.13 -6.93
CA THR A 54 -5.77 -11.56 -6.59
C THR A 54 -6.62 -11.87 -5.34
N GLY A 55 -7.19 -10.85 -4.68
CA GLY A 55 -8.31 -10.99 -3.74
C GLY A 55 -9.61 -11.42 -4.42
N LEU A 56 -9.59 -12.62 -5.01
CA LEU A 56 -10.71 -13.25 -5.72
C LEU A 56 -11.74 -13.79 -4.70
N ASN A 57 -12.43 -12.86 -4.03
CA ASN A 57 -13.80 -12.86 -3.49
C ASN A 57 -13.85 -11.91 -2.29
N PRO A 58 -14.64 -10.84 -2.42
CA PRO A 58 -15.81 -10.81 -1.58
C PRO A 58 -17.02 -10.78 -2.50
N LYS A 59 -17.85 -11.80 -2.33
CA LYS A 59 -19.20 -11.90 -2.85
C LYS A 59 -20.07 -10.82 -2.19
N THR A 60 -19.75 -9.54 -2.38
CA THR A 60 -20.47 -8.37 -1.86
C THR A 60 -20.19 -7.16 -2.76
N CYS A 61 -20.56 -7.28 -4.03
CA CYS A 61 -21.11 -6.15 -4.76
C CYS A 61 -22.47 -6.59 -5.32
N LEU A 62 -23.40 -6.88 -4.41
CA LEU A 62 -24.80 -6.71 -4.74
C LEU A 62 -25.05 -5.20 -4.69
N ALA A 63 -24.88 -4.53 -5.81
CA ALA A 63 -25.57 -3.27 -6.03
C ALA A 63 -27.07 -3.62 -5.95
N GLN A 64 -27.71 -3.23 -4.86
CA GLN A 64 -29.17 -3.30 -4.78
C GLN A 64 -29.74 -2.43 -5.92
N PRO A 65 -30.70 -2.92 -6.71
CA PRO A 65 -31.44 -2.06 -7.61
C PRO A 65 -32.20 -1.04 -6.77
N THR A 66 -31.99 0.24 -7.08
CA THR A 66 -32.80 1.36 -6.60
C THR A 66 -34.22 1.20 -7.17
N ASP A 67 -35.23 1.47 -6.33
CA ASP A 67 -36.67 1.51 -6.67
C ASP A 67 -36.98 2.23 -8.01
#